data_AF-C5LYQ4-F1
#
_entry.id   AF-C5LYQ4-F1
#
_cell.length_a   1.000
_cell.length_b   1.000
_cell.length_c   1.000
_cell.angle_alpha   90.00
_cell.angle_beta   90.00
_cell.angle_gamma   90.00
#
_symmetry.space_group_name_H-M   'P 1'
#
loop_
_entity.id
_entity.type
_entity.pdbx_description
1 polymer ?
#
loop_
_entity_poly.entity_id
_entity_poly.type
_entity_poly.pdbx_seq_one_letter_code
_entity_poly.pdbx_strand_id
1 'polypeptide(L)'
;MLVHEAYNGSVDVAHEVWIQVFSQLASNRAVRACQYLLKEVTLIGRQSALNPSVPQTLLAGLNECEGCDGIDPIILIQCACDHRCWSLASDALQQMAVGNDDATAMEAWWAILDLCRLTGDPETELWARRAMGVEDAVLQADTLLLQGHWVDAQSMVESWLSQQQQYPGQTRVDDETVKAATTAWVACTRELSWWSVNGRGEESCIFGDRPLLELEMSSRIQDWRTIQDSVSKYDWTSYPQMKLCSAYFAQSQYDNLAGPEGQKRKSELLLDVEQTSQRVWNQLLNMWISSK
;
A
#
# COMPACT_ATOMS: atom_id res chain seq x y z
N MET A 1 -11.91 -3.93 32.37
CA MET A 1 -10.50 -4.36 32.26
C MET A 1 -10.40 -5.88 32.35
N LEU A 2 -10.74 -6.51 33.49
CA LEU A 2 -10.62 -7.97 33.69
C LEU A 2 -11.42 -8.87 32.71
N VAL A 3 -12.59 -8.43 32.23
CA VAL A 3 -13.41 -9.22 31.27
C VAL A 3 -12.81 -9.22 29.86
N HIS A 4 -12.14 -8.13 29.46
CA HIS A 4 -11.46 -8.05 28.16
C HIS A 4 -10.18 -8.89 28.14
N GLU A 5 -9.42 -8.89 29.25
CA GLU A 5 -8.21 -9.70 29.40
C GLU A 5 -8.53 -11.20 29.42
N ALA A 6 -9.59 -11.62 30.13
CA ALA A 6 -10.02 -13.02 30.13
C ALA A 6 -10.57 -13.49 28.78
N TYR A 7 -11.25 -12.60 28.02
CA TYR A 7 -11.76 -12.92 26.69
C TYR A 7 -10.64 -13.06 25.67
N ASN A 8 -9.68 -12.11 25.64
CA ASN A 8 -8.51 -12.19 24.76
C ASN A 8 -7.67 -13.45 25.04
N GLY A 9 -7.44 -13.79 26.32
CA GLY A 9 -6.73 -15.02 26.67
C GLY A 9 -7.41 -16.32 26.19
N SER A 10 -8.73 -16.31 25.95
CA SER A 10 -9.44 -17.47 25.38
C SER A 10 -9.37 -17.54 23.85
N VAL A 11 -9.28 -16.38 23.19
CA VAL A 11 -9.19 -16.28 21.72
C VAL A 11 -7.78 -16.62 21.26
N ASP A 12 -6.75 -16.17 22.00
CA ASP A 12 -5.35 -16.53 21.73
C ASP A 12 -5.13 -18.05 21.85
N VAL A 13 -5.70 -18.69 22.87
CA VAL A 13 -5.63 -20.15 23.03
C VAL A 13 -6.34 -20.86 21.88
N ALA A 14 -7.49 -20.38 21.43
CA ALA A 14 -8.19 -20.97 20.29
C ALA A 14 -7.39 -20.85 18.99
N HIS A 15 -6.70 -19.72 18.79
CA HIS A 15 -5.81 -19.48 17.66
C HIS A 15 -4.63 -20.47 17.64
N GLU A 16 -3.91 -20.57 18.75
CA GLU A 16 -2.77 -21.48 18.90
C GLU A 16 -3.17 -22.95 18.73
N VAL A 17 -4.27 -23.36 19.38
CA VAL A 17 -4.78 -24.73 19.27
C VAL A 17 -5.19 -25.04 17.82
N TRP A 18 -5.80 -24.07 17.12
CA TRP A 18 -6.15 -24.25 15.72
C TRP A 18 -4.91 -24.52 14.86
N ILE A 19 -3.87 -23.69 14.95
CA ILE A 19 -2.64 -23.84 14.16
C ILE A 19 -2.01 -25.23 14.40
N GLN A 20 -1.90 -25.65 15.66
CA GLN A 20 -1.30 -26.93 16.03
C GLN A 20 -2.13 -28.14 15.58
N VAL A 21 -3.46 -28.09 15.73
CA VAL A 21 -4.33 -29.22 15.43
C VAL A 21 -4.61 -29.32 13.93
N PHE A 22 -4.83 -28.19 13.26
CA PHE A 22 -5.16 -28.18 11.84
C PHE A 22 -4.00 -28.71 11.00
N SER A 23 -2.76 -28.27 11.26
CA SER A 23 -1.56 -28.74 10.55
C SER A 23 -1.37 -30.26 10.66
N GLN A 24 -1.68 -30.85 11.81
CA GLN A 24 -1.61 -32.31 12.01
C GLN A 24 -2.73 -33.10 11.31
N LEU A 25 -3.87 -32.46 11.04
CA LEU A 25 -5.05 -33.07 10.43
C LEU A 25 -5.27 -32.61 8.98
N ALA A 26 -4.33 -31.84 8.41
CA ALA A 26 -4.42 -31.23 7.10
C ALA A 26 -4.39 -32.29 5.99
N SER A 27 -5.58 -32.73 5.58
CA SER A 27 -5.78 -33.48 4.33
C SER A 27 -6.11 -32.52 3.19
N ASN A 28 -5.85 -32.90 1.94
CA ASN A 28 -6.19 -32.08 0.76
C ASN A 28 -7.64 -31.56 0.76
N ARG A 29 -8.59 -32.33 1.30
CA ARG A 29 -9.99 -31.91 1.42
C ARG A 29 -10.19 -30.87 2.53
N ALA A 30 -9.51 -31.04 3.67
CA ALA A 30 -9.55 -30.09 4.79
C ALA A 30 -8.92 -28.75 4.40
N VAL A 31 -7.77 -28.78 3.70
CA VAL A 31 -7.09 -27.59 3.16
C VAL A 31 -8.02 -26.84 2.21
N ARG A 32 -8.59 -27.50 1.18
CA ARG A 32 -9.54 -26.85 0.26
C ARG A 32 -10.77 -26.28 0.93
N ALA A 33 -11.31 -26.97 1.95
CA ALA A 33 -12.43 -26.47 2.72
C ALA A 33 -12.06 -25.21 3.53
N CYS A 34 -10.86 -25.19 4.10
CA CYS A 34 -10.34 -24.04 4.84
C CYS A 34 -10.06 -22.85 3.91
N GLN A 35 -9.46 -23.06 2.74
CA GLN A 35 -9.28 -22.04 1.70
C GLN A 35 -10.62 -21.40 1.29
N TYR A 36 -11.66 -22.22 1.05
CA TYR A 36 -13.00 -21.74 0.74
C TYR A 36 -13.60 -20.92 1.89
N LEU A 37 -13.49 -21.42 3.13
CA LEU A 37 -14.00 -20.73 4.30
C LEU A 37 -13.31 -19.37 4.51
N LEU A 38 -11.99 -19.31 4.33
CA LEU A 38 -11.23 -18.07 4.41
C LEU A 38 -11.76 -17.04 3.41
N LYS A 39 -11.96 -17.44 2.15
CA LYS A 39 -12.54 -16.57 1.12
C LYS A 39 -13.91 -16.02 1.51
N GLU A 40 -14.82 -16.88 1.96
CA GLU A 40 -16.17 -16.46 2.36
C GLU A 40 -16.16 -15.50 3.55
N VAL A 41 -15.38 -15.80 4.59
CA VAL A 41 -15.35 -14.98 5.81
C VAL A 41 -14.71 -13.62 5.56
N THR A 42 -13.69 -13.57 4.69
CA THR A 42 -13.02 -12.32 4.29
C THR A 42 -13.99 -11.37 3.59
N LEU A 43 -14.80 -11.87 2.65
CA LEU A 43 -15.76 -11.05 1.90
C LEU A 43 -16.92 -10.50 2.75
N ILE A 44 -17.19 -11.08 3.91
CA ILE A 44 -18.29 -10.64 4.81
C ILE A 44 -17.90 -9.40 5.62
N GLY A 45 -16.60 -9.11 5.81
CA GLY A 45 -16.09 -7.82 6.34
C GLY A 45 -16.47 -7.44 7.78
N ARG A 46 -17.13 -8.31 8.55
CA ARG A 46 -17.71 -7.96 9.87
C ARG A 46 -16.83 -8.23 11.10
N GLN A 47 -15.63 -8.79 10.94
CA GLN A 47 -14.82 -9.31 12.06
C GLN A 47 -13.45 -8.63 12.27
N SER A 48 -13.21 -7.47 11.66
CA SER A 48 -11.96 -6.71 11.77
C SER A 48 -11.62 -6.17 13.18
N ALA A 49 -12.56 -6.29 14.12
CA ALA A 49 -12.40 -5.81 15.50
C ALA A 49 -11.82 -6.85 16.48
N LEU A 50 -11.77 -8.14 16.11
CA LEU A 50 -11.19 -9.21 16.94
C LEU A 50 -9.69 -9.36 16.64
N ASN A 51 -8.91 -9.72 17.66
CA ASN A 51 -7.49 -10.02 17.53
C ASN A 51 -7.11 -11.19 18.47
N PRO A 52 -6.71 -12.36 17.92
CA PRO A 52 -6.73 -12.72 16.50
C PRO A 52 -8.17 -12.87 15.96
N SER A 53 -8.38 -12.45 14.71
CA SER A 53 -9.63 -12.62 13.98
C SER A 53 -9.76 -14.03 13.36
N VAL A 54 -10.95 -14.40 12.89
CA VAL A 54 -11.14 -15.69 12.22
C VAL A 54 -10.30 -15.78 10.94
N PRO A 55 -10.25 -14.77 10.04
CA PRO A 55 -9.35 -14.82 8.89
C PRO A 55 -7.88 -14.96 9.27
N GLN A 56 -7.41 -14.26 10.31
CA GLN A 56 -6.04 -14.43 10.82
C GLN A 56 -5.79 -15.87 11.27
N THR A 57 -6.73 -16.46 12.01
CA THR A 57 -6.59 -17.84 12.52
C THR A 57 -6.61 -18.88 11.41
N LEU A 58 -7.52 -18.74 10.43
CA LEU A 58 -7.60 -19.66 9.31
C LEU A 58 -6.35 -19.58 8.42
N LEU A 59 -5.90 -18.36 8.10
CA LEU A 59 -4.71 -18.16 7.26
C LEU A 59 -3.44 -18.66 7.95
N ALA A 60 -3.28 -18.44 9.27
CA ALA A 60 -2.14 -18.97 10.02
C ALA A 60 -2.07 -20.51 9.97
N GLY A 61 -3.21 -21.18 10.13
CA GLY A 61 -3.27 -22.64 10.00
C GLY A 61 -2.95 -23.15 8.59
N LEU A 62 -3.32 -22.40 7.55
CA LEU A 62 -2.99 -22.73 6.16
C LEU A 62 -1.50 -22.53 5.86
N ASN A 63 -0.88 -21.46 6.36
CA ASN A 63 0.56 -21.22 6.20
C ASN A 63 1.40 -22.34 6.84
N GLU A 64 1.00 -22.81 8.03
CA GLU A 64 1.71 -23.87 8.76
C GLU A 64 1.72 -25.20 7.98
N CYS A 65 0.72 -25.46 7.14
CA CYS A 65 0.65 -26.66 6.32
C CYS A 65 0.97 -26.41 4.83
N GLU A 66 1.57 -25.26 4.49
CA GLU A 66 1.88 -24.85 3.10
C GLU A 66 0.65 -24.94 2.16
N GLY A 67 -0.54 -24.71 2.70
CA GLY A 67 -1.82 -24.94 2.04
C GLY A 67 -2.41 -23.69 1.35
N CYS A 68 -1.59 -22.72 0.96
CA CYS A 68 -2.05 -21.43 0.42
C CYS A 68 -2.11 -21.36 -1.11
N ASP A 69 -1.61 -22.39 -1.80
CA ASP A 69 -1.55 -22.52 -3.27
C ASP A 69 -2.89 -22.28 -4.00
N GLY A 70 -4.01 -22.67 -3.39
CA GLY A 70 -5.36 -22.55 -3.95
C GLY A 70 -6.09 -21.23 -3.64
N ILE A 71 -5.44 -20.29 -2.94
CA ILE A 71 -6.04 -19.00 -2.58
C ILE A 71 -5.70 -17.96 -3.64
N ASP A 72 -6.69 -17.20 -4.08
CA ASP A 72 -6.49 -16.07 -4.99
C ASP A 72 -5.68 -14.95 -4.28
N PRO A 73 -4.57 -14.45 -4.86
CA PRO A 73 -3.75 -13.40 -4.27
C PRO A 73 -4.52 -12.14 -3.82
N ILE A 74 -5.61 -11.78 -4.52
CA ILE A 74 -6.45 -10.63 -4.15
C ILE A 74 -7.13 -10.84 -2.79
N ILE A 75 -7.51 -12.08 -2.47
CA ILE A 75 -8.11 -12.42 -1.17
C ILE A 75 -7.07 -12.27 -0.05
N LEU A 76 -5.80 -12.57 -0.32
CA LEU A 76 -4.72 -12.38 0.65
C LEU A 76 -4.47 -10.89 0.93
N ILE A 77 -4.50 -10.03 -0.10
CA ILE A 77 -4.47 -8.57 0.08
C ILE A 77 -5.65 -8.09 0.93
N GLN A 78 -6.87 -8.57 0.65
CA GLN A 78 -8.04 -8.20 1.44
C GLN A 78 -7.92 -8.67 2.89
N CYS A 79 -7.40 -9.88 3.14
CA CYS A 79 -7.09 -10.36 4.49
C CYS A 79 -6.11 -9.43 5.21
N ALA A 80 -5.06 -8.97 4.52
CA ALA A 80 -4.10 -8.03 5.09
C ALA A 80 -4.78 -6.71 5.46
N CYS A 81 -5.48 -6.08 4.51
CA CYS A 81 -6.10 -4.77 4.67
C CYS A 81 -7.24 -4.75 5.69
N ASP A 82 -8.17 -5.72 5.61
CA ASP A 82 -9.41 -5.69 6.38
C ASP A 82 -9.29 -6.42 7.72
N HIS A 83 -8.42 -7.43 7.79
CA HIS A 83 -8.32 -8.33 8.95
C HIS A 83 -6.96 -8.34 9.63
N ARG A 84 -6.04 -7.45 9.22
CA ARG A 84 -4.70 -7.28 9.82
C ARG A 84 -3.84 -8.54 9.66
N CYS A 85 -4.01 -9.28 8.58
CA CYS A 85 -3.22 -10.49 8.28
C CYS A 85 -1.92 -10.18 7.53
N TRP A 86 -1.27 -9.03 7.73
CA TRP A 86 -0.18 -8.56 6.85
C TRP A 86 0.99 -9.54 6.71
N SER A 87 1.56 -9.99 7.83
CA SER A 87 2.66 -10.97 7.84
C SER A 87 2.21 -12.30 7.26
N LEU A 88 1.07 -12.82 7.72
CA LEU A 88 0.51 -14.07 7.23
C LEU A 88 0.19 -14.07 5.71
N ALA A 89 -0.34 -12.95 5.19
CA ALA A 89 -0.62 -12.78 3.77
C ALA A 89 0.67 -12.65 2.96
N SER A 90 1.68 -11.94 3.49
CA SER A 90 3.01 -11.86 2.88
C SER A 90 3.64 -13.25 2.77
N ASP A 91 3.64 -14.02 3.85
CA ASP A 91 4.21 -15.38 3.88
C ASP A 91 3.49 -16.29 2.88
N ALA A 92 2.16 -16.25 2.86
CA ALA A 92 1.34 -17.02 1.91
C ALA A 92 1.69 -16.66 0.46
N LEU A 93 1.75 -15.36 0.14
CA LEU A 93 2.10 -14.88 -1.20
C LEU A 93 3.53 -15.28 -1.60
N GLN A 94 4.49 -15.20 -0.69
CA GLN A 94 5.87 -15.61 -0.95
C GLN A 94 5.98 -17.12 -1.20
N GLN A 95 5.26 -17.94 -0.42
CA GLN A 95 5.17 -19.39 -0.67
C GLN A 95 4.58 -19.68 -2.05
N MET A 96 3.50 -18.99 -2.43
CA MET A 96 2.89 -19.12 -3.75
C MET A 96 3.82 -18.69 -4.89
N ALA A 97 4.59 -17.62 -4.68
CA ALA A 97 5.48 -17.04 -5.69
C ALA A 97 6.71 -17.91 -5.98
N VAL A 98 7.21 -18.64 -4.98
CA VAL A 98 8.36 -19.55 -5.11
C VAL A 98 7.94 -20.95 -5.59
N GLY A 99 6.69 -21.37 -5.34
CA GLY A 99 6.24 -22.76 -5.52
C GLY A 99 5.40 -23.08 -6.77
N ASN A 100 4.92 -22.11 -7.55
CA ASN A 100 3.90 -22.33 -8.59
C ASN A 100 4.32 -22.00 -10.04
N ASP A 101 3.50 -22.43 -11.00
CA ASP A 101 3.57 -22.09 -12.42
C ASP A 101 3.70 -20.56 -12.65
N ASP A 102 4.41 -20.15 -13.71
CA ASP A 102 4.79 -18.75 -13.98
C ASP A 102 3.65 -17.72 -13.84
N ALA A 103 2.41 -18.08 -14.18
CA ALA A 103 1.26 -17.15 -14.11
C ALA A 103 0.81 -16.85 -12.68
N THR A 104 0.57 -17.89 -11.85
CA THR A 104 0.17 -17.72 -10.45
C THR A 104 1.29 -17.12 -9.62
N ALA A 105 2.55 -17.50 -9.92
CA ALA A 105 3.70 -16.89 -9.29
C ALA A 105 3.80 -15.40 -9.62
N MET A 106 3.54 -15.00 -10.88
CA MET A 106 3.52 -13.59 -11.27
C MET A 106 2.39 -12.82 -10.58
N GLU A 107 1.17 -13.37 -10.50
CA GLU A 107 0.06 -12.75 -9.76
C GLU A 107 0.39 -12.58 -8.27
N ALA A 108 1.08 -13.55 -7.66
CA ALA A 108 1.56 -13.43 -6.29
C ALA A 108 2.62 -12.32 -6.14
N TRP A 109 3.56 -12.19 -7.09
CA TRP A 109 4.53 -11.09 -7.08
C TRP A 109 3.88 -9.71 -7.19
N TRP A 110 2.90 -9.56 -8.07
CA TRP A 110 2.10 -8.32 -8.17
C TRP A 110 1.43 -7.99 -6.83
N ALA A 111 0.83 -8.98 -6.18
CA ALA A 111 0.19 -8.79 -4.90
C ALA A 111 1.18 -8.45 -3.77
N ILE A 112 2.39 -9.01 -3.79
CA ILE A 112 3.47 -8.66 -2.86
C ILE A 112 3.87 -7.19 -3.03
N LEU A 113 3.99 -6.69 -4.27
CA LEU A 113 4.29 -5.27 -4.51
C LEU A 113 3.22 -4.35 -3.93
N ASP A 114 1.94 -4.66 -4.13
CA ASP A 114 0.84 -3.87 -3.58
C ASP A 114 0.85 -3.90 -2.04
N LEU A 115 1.15 -5.05 -1.45
CA LEU A 115 1.32 -5.18 0.01
C LEU A 115 2.47 -4.30 0.52
N CYS A 116 3.63 -4.34 -0.14
CA CYS A 116 4.82 -3.57 0.23
C CYS A 116 4.60 -2.06 0.13
N ARG A 117 3.87 -1.60 -0.90
CA ARG A 117 3.49 -0.20 -1.06
C ARG A 117 2.54 0.27 0.05
N LEU A 118 1.68 -0.62 0.55
CA LEU A 118 0.78 -0.33 1.67
C LEU A 118 1.51 -0.34 3.02
N THR A 119 2.49 -1.23 3.20
CA THR A 119 3.24 -1.37 4.46
C THR A 119 4.44 -0.44 4.58
N GLY A 120 4.92 0.10 3.45
CA GLY A 120 6.15 0.86 3.40
C GLY A 120 7.38 -0.01 3.63
N ASP A 121 7.42 -1.21 3.02
CA ASP A 121 8.55 -2.13 3.07
C ASP A 121 9.32 -2.12 1.73
N PRO A 122 10.28 -1.20 1.57
CA PRO A 122 10.95 -1.01 0.30
C PRO A 122 12.01 -2.09 -0.01
N GLU A 123 12.47 -2.85 0.98
CA GLU A 123 13.44 -3.93 0.77
C GLU A 123 12.74 -5.14 0.12
N THR A 124 11.56 -5.51 0.64
CA THR A 124 10.74 -6.57 0.04
C THR A 124 10.19 -6.14 -1.33
N GLU A 125 9.85 -4.85 -1.52
CA GLU A 125 9.46 -4.31 -2.83
C GLU A 125 10.57 -4.48 -3.88
N LEU A 126 11.82 -4.13 -3.53
CA LEU A 126 12.97 -4.30 -4.42
C LEU A 126 13.21 -5.77 -4.77
N TRP A 127 13.05 -6.67 -3.79
CA TRP A 127 13.21 -8.09 -4.04
C TRP A 127 12.12 -8.65 -4.97
N ALA A 128 10.86 -8.26 -4.76
CA ALA A 128 9.75 -8.64 -5.63
C ALA A 128 9.95 -8.13 -7.06
N ARG A 129 10.37 -6.86 -7.26
CA ARG A 129 10.71 -6.31 -8.58
C ARG A 129 11.81 -7.11 -9.27
N ARG A 130 12.84 -7.53 -8.54
CA ARG A 130 13.91 -8.38 -9.07
C ARG A 130 13.37 -9.75 -9.52
N ALA A 131 12.49 -10.36 -8.73
CA ALA A 131 11.89 -11.65 -9.08
C ALA A 131 10.98 -11.57 -10.32
N MET A 132 10.34 -10.42 -10.54
CA MET A 132 9.51 -10.15 -11.73
C MET A 132 10.31 -9.84 -12.99
N GLY A 133 11.64 -9.70 -12.89
CA GLY A 133 12.50 -9.40 -14.03
C GLY A 133 12.52 -7.93 -14.43
N VAL A 134 12.25 -7.00 -13.50
CA VAL A 134 12.43 -5.57 -13.73
C VAL A 134 13.86 -5.29 -14.18
N GLU A 135 14.04 -4.41 -15.16
CA GLU A 135 15.35 -4.15 -15.75
C GLU A 135 16.40 -3.72 -14.72
N ASP A 136 17.63 -4.26 -14.84
CA ASP A 136 18.73 -4.04 -13.89
C ASP A 136 19.05 -2.56 -13.66
N ALA A 137 18.94 -1.74 -14.70
CA ALA A 137 19.18 -0.30 -14.60
C ALA A 137 18.17 0.40 -13.66
N VAL A 138 16.91 -0.05 -13.67
CA VAL A 138 15.85 0.46 -12.78
C VAL A 138 16.03 -0.08 -11.37
N LEU A 139 16.36 -1.37 -11.21
CA LEU A 139 16.68 -1.98 -9.91
C LEU A 139 17.89 -1.33 -9.23
N GLN A 140 18.89 -0.94 -10.02
CA GLN A 140 20.06 -0.24 -9.51
C GLN A 140 19.72 1.19 -9.05
N ALA A 141 18.82 1.88 -9.77
CA ALA A 141 18.30 3.16 -9.33
C ALA A 141 17.51 3.04 -8.02
N ASP A 142 16.64 2.03 -7.89
CA ASP A 142 15.93 1.74 -6.63
C ASP A 142 16.91 1.45 -5.48
N THR A 143 17.98 0.71 -5.74
CA THR A 143 19.01 0.45 -4.72
C THR A 143 19.69 1.75 -4.26
N LEU A 144 20.00 2.65 -5.18
CA LEU A 144 20.58 3.96 -4.87
C LEU A 144 19.60 4.86 -4.09
N LEU A 145 18.30 4.78 -4.39
CA LEU A 145 17.25 5.43 -3.59
C LEU A 145 17.31 4.98 -2.13
N LEU A 146 17.35 3.66 -1.87
CA LEU A 146 17.40 3.14 -0.49
C LEU A 146 18.65 3.58 0.28
N GLN A 147 19.74 3.83 -0.44
CA GLN A 147 21.00 4.31 0.12
C GLN A 147 21.05 5.83 0.31
N GLY A 148 20.06 6.58 -0.19
CA GLY A 148 20.02 8.04 -0.13
C GLY A 148 20.85 8.74 -1.22
N HIS A 149 21.27 8.03 -2.26
CA HIS A 149 22.02 8.56 -3.40
C HIS A 149 21.05 9.10 -4.48
N TRP A 150 20.24 10.09 -4.12
CA TRP A 150 19.12 10.58 -4.93
C TRP A 150 19.53 11.16 -6.30
N VAL A 151 20.67 11.85 -6.39
CA VAL A 151 21.15 12.44 -7.66
C VAL A 151 21.56 11.36 -8.65
N ASP A 152 22.27 10.34 -8.16
CA ASP A 152 22.76 9.23 -8.99
C ASP A 152 21.60 8.35 -9.45
N ALA A 153 20.64 8.08 -8.55
CA ALA A 153 19.40 7.38 -8.86
C ALA A 153 18.60 8.12 -9.94
N GLN A 154 18.40 9.44 -9.77
CA GLN A 154 17.68 10.28 -10.74
C GLN A 154 18.35 10.24 -12.12
N SER A 155 19.67 10.41 -12.18
CA SER A 155 20.42 10.39 -13.44
C SER A 155 20.33 9.03 -14.14
N MET A 156 20.30 7.94 -13.38
CA MET A 156 20.20 6.59 -13.91
C MET A 156 18.83 6.35 -14.56
N VAL A 157 17.76 6.75 -13.89
CA VAL A 157 16.39 6.65 -14.43
C VAL A 157 16.21 7.54 -15.66
N GLU A 158 16.71 8.78 -15.65
CA GLU A 158 16.62 9.69 -16.80
C GLU A 158 17.38 9.17 -18.02
N SER A 159 18.56 8.59 -17.80
CA SER A 159 19.34 7.93 -18.86
C SER A 159 18.56 6.76 -19.45
N TRP A 160 17.94 5.94 -18.60
CA TRP A 160 17.13 4.80 -19.04
C TRP A 160 15.90 5.25 -19.85
N LEU A 161 15.12 6.21 -19.33
CA LEU A 161 13.95 6.76 -20.02
C LEU A 161 14.31 7.35 -21.38
N SER A 162 15.44 8.05 -21.47
CA SER A 162 15.93 8.63 -22.73
C SER A 162 16.27 7.58 -23.79
N GLN A 163 16.80 6.42 -23.38
CA GLN A 163 17.10 5.31 -24.28
C GLN A 163 15.82 4.67 -24.83
N GLN A 164 14.78 4.53 -24.00
CA GLN A 164 13.48 4.00 -24.42
C GLN A 164 12.79 4.94 -25.45
N GLN A 165 12.93 6.26 -25.30
CA GLN A 165 12.38 7.23 -26.24
C GLN A 165 13.13 7.26 -27.59
N GLN A 166 14.42 6.93 -27.62
CA GLN A 166 15.23 6.91 -28.84
C GLN A 166 15.00 5.66 -29.70
N TYR A 167 14.55 4.55 -29.11
CA TYR A 167 14.30 3.28 -29.82
C TYR A 167 12.89 2.73 -29.56
N PRO A 168 11.82 3.45 -29.97
CA PRO A 168 10.46 2.99 -29.78
C PRO A 168 10.24 1.69 -30.57
N GLY A 169 10.15 0.56 -29.85
CA GLY A 169 9.80 -0.75 -30.40
C GLY A 169 10.91 -1.81 -30.46
N GLN A 170 12.13 -1.55 -29.97
CA GLN A 170 13.21 -2.57 -29.95
C GLN A 170 13.14 -3.56 -28.78
N THR A 171 12.46 -3.20 -27.69
CA THR A 171 12.23 -4.05 -26.52
C THR A 171 10.83 -3.78 -26.00
N ARG A 172 10.03 -4.85 -25.85
CA ARG A 172 8.74 -4.75 -25.17
C ARG A 172 9.03 -4.62 -23.68
N VAL A 173 9.25 -3.40 -23.22
CA VAL A 173 9.47 -3.11 -21.79
C VAL A 173 8.20 -3.50 -21.04
N ASP A 174 8.35 -4.21 -19.94
CA ASP A 174 7.23 -4.60 -19.10
C ASP A 174 6.66 -3.38 -18.35
N ASP A 175 5.35 -3.44 -18.07
CA ASP A 175 4.65 -2.34 -17.42
C ASP A 175 5.19 -2.03 -16.01
N GLU A 176 5.76 -3.02 -15.30
CA GLU A 176 6.32 -2.78 -13.96
C GLU A 176 7.64 -2.02 -14.03
N THR A 177 8.53 -2.32 -14.99
CA THR A 177 9.77 -1.57 -15.18
C THR A 177 9.48 -0.09 -15.44
N VAL A 178 8.46 0.23 -16.25
CA VAL A 178 8.04 1.61 -16.48
C VAL A 178 7.48 2.25 -15.22
N LYS A 179 6.64 1.55 -14.46
CA LYS A 179 6.08 2.03 -13.19
C LYS A 179 7.16 2.25 -12.13
N ALA A 180 8.09 1.32 -11.99
CA ALA A 180 9.21 1.37 -11.06
C ALA A 180 10.13 2.56 -11.40
N ALA A 181 10.53 2.70 -12.67
CA ALA A 181 11.31 3.85 -13.13
C ALA A 181 10.59 5.17 -12.83
N THR A 182 9.30 5.27 -13.13
CA THR A 182 8.50 6.47 -12.85
C THR A 182 8.45 6.77 -11.35
N THR A 183 8.18 5.76 -10.53
CA THR A 183 8.09 5.90 -9.07
C THR A 183 9.43 6.37 -8.49
N ALA A 184 10.54 5.79 -8.97
CA ALA A 184 11.89 6.14 -8.58
C ALA A 184 12.27 7.58 -8.95
N TRP A 185 11.92 8.00 -10.16
CA TRP A 185 12.12 9.38 -10.64
C TRP A 185 11.32 10.38 -9.83
N VAL A 186 10.05 10.08 -9.53
CA VAL A 186 9.21 10.91 -8.67
C VAL A 186 9.82 11.01 -7.28
N ALA A 187 10.19 9.89 -6.66
CA ALA A 187 10.80 9.83 -5.33
C ALA A 187 12.07 10.72 -5.22
N CYS A 188 13.01 10.54 -6.14
CA CYS A 188 14.21 11.39 -6.25
C CYS A 188 13.86 12.88 -6.38
N THR A 189 12.90 13.21 -7.25
CA THR A 189 12.50 14.59 -7.50
C THR A 189 11.92 15.25 -6.24
N ARG A 190 11.19 14.49 -5.40
CA ARG A 190 10.69 14.99 -4.11
C ARG A 190 11.83 15.30 -3.15
N GLU A 191 12.74 14.35 -2.95
CA GLU A 191 13.86 14.46 -2.03
C GLU A 191 14.82 15.59 -2.40
N LEU A 192 15.08 15.75 -3.70
CA LEU A 192 15.95 16.82 -4.23
C LEU A 192 15.24 18.18 -4.27
N SER A 193 13.93 18.23 -4.04
CA SER A 193 13.10 19.44 -4.11
C SER A 193 13.16 20.15 -5.46
N TRP A 194 13.30 19.39 -6.56
CA TRP A 194 13.49 19.93 -7.91
C TRP A 194 12.21 20.25 -8.68
N TRP A 195 11.05 20.26 -8.02
CA TRP A 195 9.74 20.47 -8.64
C TRP A 195 9.61 21.75 -9.48
N SER A 196 10.31 22.82 -9.10
CA SER A 196 10.30 24.11 -9.80
C SER A 196 11.43 24.27 -10.83
N VAL A 197 12.40 23.36 -10.85
CA VAL A 197 13.55 23.43 -11.75
C VAL A 197 13.16 22.73 -13.06
N ASN A 198 13.11 23.50 -14.15
CA ASN A 198 12.93 23.06 -15.55
C ASN A 198 11.52 22.59 -15.99
N GLY A 199 10.43 22.96 -15.31
CA GLY A 199 9.08 22.54 -15.77
C GLY A 199 8.77 21.05 -15.52
N ARG A 200 9.60 20.37 -14.73
CA ARG A 200 9.48 18.94 -14.36
C ARG A 200 8.18 18.61 -13.61
N GLY A 201 7.53 19.61 -13.02
CA GLY A 201 6.18 19.48 -12.49
C GLY A 201 5.16 19.09 -13.57
N GLU A 202 5.24 19.69 -14.77
CA GLU A 202 4.35 19.39 -15.89
C GLU A 202 4.64 18.00 -16.51
N GLU A 203 5.91 17.57 -16.53
CA GLU A 203 6.32 16.24 -17.00
C GLU A 203 5.82 15.14 -16.07
N SER A 204 5.79 15.39 -14.76
CA SER A 204 5.34 14.41 -13.77
C SER A 204 3.82 14.09 -13.86
N CYS A 205 3.01 15.05 -14.31
CA CYS A 205 1.57 14.88 -14.58
C CYS A 205 1.26 13.91 -15.73
N ILE A 206 2.28 13.55 -16.53
CA ILE A 206 2.20 12.62 -17.66
C ILE A 206 2.29 11.15 -17.18
N PHE A 207 2.94 10.86 -16.04
CA PHE A 207 3.38 9.49 -15.71
C PHE A 207 2.73 8.79 -14.50
N GLY A 208 2.00 9.45 -13.58
CA GLY A 208 1.23 8.72 -12.55
C GLY A 208 0.74 9.52 -11.34
N ASP A 209 -0.40 9.09 -10.79
CA ASP A 209 -1.11 9.59 -9.57
C ASP A 209 -1.13 11.12 -9.35
N ARG A 210 -1.82 11.77 -10.30
CA ARG A 210 -2.02 13.22 -10.40
C ARG A 210 -2.44 13.95 -9.10
N PRO A 211 -3.35 13.46 -8.26
CA PRO A 211 -3.92 14.31 -7.22
C PRO A 211 -2.94 14.67 -6.09
N LEU A 212 -2.20 13.68 -5.57
CA LEU A 212 -1.27 13.88 -4.44
C LEU A 212 -0.01 14.62 -4.86
N LEU A 213 0.44 14.37 -6.09
CA LEU A 213 1.59 15.05 -6.67
C LEU A 213 1.25 16.50 -7.01
N GLU A 214 0.09 16.77 -7.62
CA GLU A 214 -0.41 18.14 -7.85
C GLU A 214 -0.63 18.87 -6.51
N LEU A 215 -1.10 18.18 -5.47
CA LEU A 215 -1.19 18.72 -4.10
C LEU A 215 0.17 19.09 -3.50
N GLU A 216 1.18 18.22 -3.64
CA GLU A 216 2.52 18.50 -3.12
C GLU A 216 3.17 19.67 -3.88
N MET A 217 3.03 19.72 -5.20
CA MET A 217 3.54 20.84 -6.00
C MET A 217 2.82 22.15 -5.67
N SER A 218 1.50 22.10 -5.48
CA SER A 218 0.70 23.26 -5.11
C SER A 218 1.02 23.77 -3.70
N SER A 219 1.41 22.90 -2.77
CA SER A 219 1.84 23.32 -1.43
C SER A 219 3.11 24.17 -1.45
N ARG A 220 3.91 24.07 -2.53
CA ARG A 220 5.14 24.84 -2.76
C ARG A 220 4.91 26.10 -3.59
N ILE A 221 3.71 26.28 -4.15
CA ILE A 221 3.29 27.48 -4.88
C ILE A 221 2.69 28.47 -3.89
N GLN A 222 3.21 29.70 -3.86
CA GLN A 222 2.79 30.74 -2.91
C GLN A 222 1.34 31.20 -3.10
N ASP A 223 0.72 30.92 -4.25
CA ASP A 223 -0.66 31.31 -4.55
C ASP A 223 -1.54 30.07 -4.83
N TRP A 224 -2.13 29.56 -3.74
CA TRP A 224 -3.01 28.39 -3.75
C TRP A 224 -4.31 28.59 -4.57
N ARG A 225 -4.70 29.85 -4.84
CA ARG A 225 -5.92 30.19 -5.61
C ARG A 225 -5.84 29.71 -7.05
N THR A 226 -4.64 29.62 -7.62
CA THR A 226 -4.43 29.24 -9.02
C THR A 226 -4.64 27.75 -9.27
N ILE A 227 -4.61 26.92 -8.22
CA ILE A 227 -4.58 25.45 -8.32
C ILE A 227 -5.87 24.82 -7.76
N GLN A 228 -6.66 25.61 -7.04
CA GLN A 228 -7.98 25.27 -6.50
C GLN A 228 -8.93 24.60 -7.52
N ASP A 229 -8.98 25.08 -8.74
CA ASP A 229 -9.88 24.55 -9.79
C ASP A 229 -9.37 23.23 -10.38
N SER A 230 -8.06 22.99 -10.34
CA SER A 230 -7.45 21.72 -10.79
C SER A 230 -7.61 20.64 -9.74
N VAL A 231 -7.42 21.02 -8.48
CA VAL A 231 -7.49 20.16 -7.29
C VAL A 231 -8.96 19.79 -7.03
N SER A 232 -9.91 20.71 -6.99
CA SER A 232 -11.33 20.44 -6.64
C SER A 232 -12.08 19.37 -7.47
N LYS A 233 -11.50 18.89 -8.56
CA LYS A 233 -12.02 17.82 -9.42
C LYS A 233 -11.84 16.40 -8.86
N TYR A 234 -10.99 16.22 -7.85
CA TYR A 234 -10.72 14.91 -7.26
C TYR A 234 -11.71 14.57 -6.14
N ASP A 235 -12.07 13.30 -5.99
CA ASP A 235 -12.86 12.82 -4.84
C ASP A 235 -11.95 12.71 -3.62
N TRP A 236 -12.13 13.64 -2.68
CA TRP A 236 -11.24 13.81 -1.54
C TRP A 236 -11.54 12.91 -0.34
N THR A 237 -12.55 12.04 -0.46
CA THR A 237 -13.12 11.37 0.70
C THR A 237 -12.41 10.08 1.12
N SER A 238 -11.56 9.51 0.24
CA SER A 238 -11.01 8.16 0.41
C SER A 238 -9.68 8.09 1.17
N TYR A 239 -8.86 9.16 1.19
CA TYR A 239 -7.50 9.12 1.78
C TYR A 239 -7.29 10.17 2.88
N PRO A 240 -6.59 9.85 3.99
CA PRO A 240 -6.35 10.80 5.08
C PRO A 240 -5.59 12.06 4.65
N GLN A 241 -4.57 11.92 3.79
CA GLN A 241 -3.78 13.04 3.27
C GLN A 241 -4.65 13.98 2.42
N MET A 242 -5.60 13.41 1.67
CA MET A 242 -6.58 14.14 0.87
C MET A 242 -7.63 14.86 1.71
N LYS A 243 -8.09 14.22 2.80
CA LYS A 243 -8.95 14.88 3.80
C LYS A 243 -8.23 16.03 4.51
N LEU A 244 -6.95 15.86 4.83
CA LEU A 244 -6.13 16.92 5.43
C LEU A 244 -5.96 18.10 4.46
N CYS A 245 -5.71 17.84 3.18
CA CYS A 245 -5.71 18.87 2.14
C CYS A 245 -7.08 19.56 1.99
N SER A 246 -8.18 18.80 2.11
CA SER A 246 -9.55 19.35 2.09
C SER A 246 -9.86 20.22 3.31
N ALA A 247 -9.35 19.87 4.49
CA ALA A 247 -9.48 20.67 5.69
C ALA A 247 -8.62 21.94 5.63
N TYR A 248 -7.42 21.86 5.05
CA TYR A 248 -6.58 23.03 4.76
C TYR A 248 -7.23 23.95 3.70
N PHE A 249 -7.84 23.36 2.66
CA PHE A 249 -8.64 24.06 1.65
C PHE A 249 -9.80 24.82 2.28
N ALA A 250 -10.60 24.12 3.10
CA ALA A 250 -11.65 24.72 3.90
C ALA A 250 -11.10 25.89 4.73
N GLN A 251 -9.97 25.71 5.43
CA GLN A 251 -9.35 26.79 6.21
C GLN A 251 -9.02 28.03 5.36
N SER A 252 -8.39 27.87 4.20
CA SER A 252 -8.03 28.99 3.30
C SER A 252 -9.25 29.73 2.72
N GLN A 253 -10.38 29.03 2.52
CA GLN A 253 -11.64 29.62 2.11
C GLN A 253 -12.38 30.30 3.28
N TYR A 254 -12.32 29.71 4.48
CA TYR A 254 -13.03 30.19 5.67
C TYR A 254 -12.33 31.37 6.35
N ASP A 255 -11.02 31.53 6.18
CA ASP A 255 -10.32 32.75 6.58
C ASP A 255 -10.84 33.98 5.79
N ASN A 256 -11.50 33.77 4.64
CA ASN A 256 -12.21 34.82 3.87
C ASN A 256 -13.72 34.90 4.18
N LEU A 257 -14.30 33.91 4.90
CA LEU A 257 -15.70 33.87 5.34
C LEU A 257 -15.75 33.96 6.87
N ALA A 258 -15.42 35.14 7.40
CA ALA A 258 -15.36 35.44 8.83
C ALA A 258 -16.75 35.45 9.51
N GLY A 259 -17.43 34.30 9.57
CA GLY A 259 -18.72 34.11 10.23
C GLY A 259 -18.78 32.83 11.10
N PRO A 260 -19.67 32.78 12.10
CA PRO A 260 -19.77 31.67 13.06
C PRO A 260 -20.09 30.31 12.41
N GLU A 261 -20.78 30.28 11.27
CA GLU A 261 -21.03 29.04 10.52
C GLU A 261 -19.77 28.48 9.85
N GLY A 262 -18.87 29.35 9.36
CA GLY A 262 -17.59 28.94 8.79
C GLY A 262 -16.66 28.32 9.84
N GLN A 263 -16.64 28.88 11.06
CA GLN A 263 -15.90 28.31 12.18
C GLN A 263 -16.46 26.96 12.64
N LYS A 264 -17.78 26.80 12.68
CA LYS A 264 -18.41 25.52 13.05
C LYS A 264 -18.06 24.41 12.04
N ARG A 265 -18.17 24.69 10.74
CA ARG A 265 -17.86 23.74 9.67
C ARG A 265 -16.37 23.38 9.61
N LYS A 266 -15.48 24.33 9.91
CA LYS A 266 -14.04 24.09 10.11
C LYS A 266 -13.79 23.07 11.23
N SER A 267 -14.40 23.26 12.39
CA SER A 267 -14.24 22.34 13.53
C SER A 267 -14.76 20.93 13.21
N GLU A 268 -15.88 20.81 12.49
CA GLU A 268 -16.42 19.52 12.04
C GLU A 268 -15.48 18.79 11.08
N LEU A 269 -14.88 19.51 10.12
CA LEU A 269 -13.91 18.95 9.18
C LEU A 269 -12.60 18.51 9.87
N LEU A 270 -12.07 19.32 10.80
CA LEU A 270 -10.87 18.96 11.55
C LEU A 270 -11.10 17.72 12.42
N LEU A 271 -12.28 17.58 13.01
CA LEU A 271 -12.66 16.40 13.79
C LEU A 271 -12.75 15.14 12.90
N ASP A 272 -13.29 15.25 11.69
CA ASP A 272 -13.32 14.12 10.73
C ASP A 272 -11.91 13.72 10.26
N VAL A 273 -11.01 14.69 10.04
CA VAL A 273 -9.60 14.43 9.72
C VAL A 273 -8.90 13.75 10.88
N GLU A 274 -9.10 14.20 12.11
CA GLU A 274 -8.53 13.59 13.31
C GLU A 274 -9.00 12.15 13.46
N GLN A 275 -10.31 11.90 13.34
CA GLN A 275 -10.88 10.55 13.43
C GLN A 275 -10.38 9.63 12.30
N THR A 276 -10.27 10.16 11.08
CA THR A 276 -9.76 9.38 9.93
C THR A 276 -8.26 9.10 10.08
N SER A 277 -7.47 10.08 10.52
CA SER A 277 -6.04 9.92 10.77
C SER A 277 -5.79 8.94 11.91
N GLN A 278 -6.59 8.99 12.98
CA GLN A 278 -6.53 8.02 14.07
C GLN A 278 -6.91 6.62 13.60
N ARG A 279 -7.88 6.47 12.70
CA ARG A 279 -8.25 5.17 12.11
C ARG A 279 -7.09 4.60 11.29
N VAL A 280 -6.45 5.40 10.45
CA VAL A 280 -5.29 4.96 9.64
C VAL A 280 -4.06 4.73 10.51
N TRP A 281 -3.80 5.59 11.49
CA TRP A 281 -2.73 5.37 12.47
C TRP A 281 -2.93 4.08 13.25
N ASN A 282 -4.16 3.77 13.68
CA ASN A 282 -4.45 2.50 14.33
C ASN A 282 -4.26 1.33 13.36
N GLN A 283 -4.57 1.46 12.06
CA GLN A 283 -4.26 0.42 11.08
C GLN A 283 -2.75 0.20 10.93
N LEU A 284 -1.97 1.27 10.74
CA LEU A 284 -0.51 1.24 10.58
C LEU A 284 0.24 0.79 11.85
N LEU A 285 -0.17 1.27 13.03
CA LEU A 285 0.42 0.86 14.31
C LEU A 285 0.20 -0.63 14.56
N ASN A 286 -0.97 -1.16 14.18
CA ASN A 286 -1.22 -2.59 14.25
C ASN A 286 -0.37 -3.37 13.23
N MET A 287 -0.08 -2.81 12.04
CA MET A 287 0.87 -3.41 11.09
C MET A 287 2.27 -3.54 11.68
N TRP A 288 2.75 -2.51 12.38
CA TRP A 288 4.05 -2.53 13.05
C TRP A 288 4.10 -3.50 14.23
N ILE A 289 3.00 -3.68 14.95
CA ILE A 289 2.91 -4.67 16.04
C ILE A 289 2.88 -6.10 15.48
N SER A 290 2.18 -6.35 14.38
CA SER A 290 2.06 -7.68 13.76
C SER A 290 3.29 -8.14 12.97
N SER A 291 4.27 -7.27 12.74
CA SER A 291 5.55 -7.57 12.06
C SER A 291 6.72 -7.84 13.03
N LYS A 292 6.46 -7.79 14.34
CA LYS A 292 7.40 -8.14 15.41
C LYS A 292 6.98 -9.44 16.10
#